data_AF-A0A2M8TFS9-F1
#
_entry.id   AF-A0A2M8TFS9-F1
#
_cell.length_a   1.000
_cell.length_b   1.000
_cell.length_c   1.000
_cell.angle_alpha   90.00
_cell.angle_beta   90.00
_cell.angle_gamma   90.00
#
_symmetry.space_group_name_H-M   'P 1'
#
loop_
_entity.id
_entity.type
_entity.pdbx_description
1 polymer ?
#
loop_
_entity_poly.entity_id
_entity_poly.type
_entity_poly.pdbx_seq_one_letter_code
_entity_poly.pdbx_strand_id
1 'polypeptide(L)'
;MEDIQTLVSSFKEKTVKMISCFDTQNYDELNSLLKERQYIINSIQENLDFYGKKNIIKEFNNSDIVDIDKKVEKLINENLDIIKDKLKSINEKDFINKKYGNRLSGNAIFFNKKIY
;
A
#
# COMPACT_ATOMS: atom_id res chain seq x y z
N MET A 1 -5.47 18.03 -25.41
CA MET A 1 -4.89 16.69 -25.39
C MET A 1 -3.43 16.85 -24.99
N GLU A 2 -3.01 16.25 -23.88
CA GLU A 2 -1.64 16.41 -23.39
C GLU A 2 -0.66 15.60 -24.26
N ASP A 3 0.57 16.10 -24.36
CA ASP A 3 1.64 15.40 -25.05
C ASP A 3 2.08 14.15 -24.28
N ILE A 4 2.57 13.13 -24.99
CA ILE A 4 3.00 11.87 -24.39
C ILE A 4 4.16 12.07 -23.41
N GLN A 5 5.07 13.01 -23.70
CA GLN A 5 6.20 13.31 -22.81
C GLN A 5 5.70 13.89 -21.48
N THR A 6 4.67 14.75 -21.53
CA THR A 6 4.03 15.32 -20.34
C THR A 6 3.34 14.23 -19.51
N LEU A 7 2.59 13.34 -20.16
CA LEU A 7 1.92 12.22 -19.49
C LEU A 7 2.91 11.28 -18.81
N VAL A 8 4.00 10.92 -19.50
CA VAL A 8 5.07 10.06 -18.97
C VAL A 8 5.80 10.76 -17.82
N SER A 9 6.07 12.06 -17.93
CA SER A 9 6.71 12.84 -16.86
C SER A 9 5.81 12.92 -15.61
N SER A 10 4.52 13.16 -15.80
CA SER A 10 3.53 13.15 -14.72
C SER A 10 3.46 11.78 -14.07
N PHE A 11 3.43 10.70 -14.85
CA PHE A 11 3.46 9.34 -14.33
C PHE A 11 4.70 9.08 -13.46
N LYS A 12 5.88 9.51 -13.93
CA LYS A 12 7.12 9.42 -13.17
C LYS A 12 7.03 10.18 -11.85
N GLU A 13 6.58 11.42 -11.88
CA GLU A 13 6.46 12.26 -10.68
C GLU A 13 5.56 11.61 -9.63
N LYS A 14 4.40 11.08 -10.05
CA LYS A 14 3.47 10.38 -9.16
C LYS A 14 4.11 9.12 -8.59
N THR A 15 4.84 8.36 -9.41
CA THR A 15 5.55 7.13 -8.96
C THR A 15 6.64 7.46 -7.93
N VAL A 16 7.38 8.56 -8.12
CA VAL A 16 8.36 9.04 -7.12
C VAL A 16 7.67 9.47 -5.83
N LYS A 17 6.55 10.19 -5.90
CA LYS A 17 5.77 10.59 -4.71
C LYS A 17 5.26 9.38 -3.93
N MET A 18 4.87 8.30 -4.60
CA MET A 18 4.46 7.06 -3.91
C MET A 18 5.55 6.51 -3.00
N ILE A 19 6.82 6.60 -3.40
CA ILE A 19 7.96 6.19 -2.56
C ILE A 19 7.96 6.99 -1.25
N SER A 20 7.80 8.31 -1.33
CA SER A 20 7.71 9.18 -0.15
C SER A 20 6.49 8.88 0.73
N CYS A 21 5.36 8.46 0.14
CA CYS A 21 4.19 8.04 0.91
C CYS A 21 4.45 6.76 1.72
N PHE A 22 5.30 5.85 1.22
CA PHE A 22 5.73 4.68 2.01
C PHE A 22 6.59 5.07 3.20
N ASP A 23 7.50 6.02 3.03
CA ASP A 23 8.36 6.51 4.13
C ASP A 23 7.55 7.22 5.22
N THR A 24 6.52 7.96 4.82
CA THR A 24 5.65 8.73 5.73
C THR A 24 4.41 7.96 6.20
N GLN A 25 4.19 6.74 5.70
CA GLN A 25 2.99 5.92 5.93
C GLN A 25 1.66 6.65 5.59
N ASN A 26 1.70 7.60 4.65
CA ASN A 26 0.51 8.32 4.19
C ASN A 26 -0.26 7.52 3.14
N TYR A 27 -1.04 6.53 3.61
CA TYR A 27 -1.78 5.61 2.72
C TYR A 27 -2.97 6.27 1.99
N ASP A 28 -3.54 7.35 2.54
CA ASP A 28 -4.62 8.09 1.89
C ASP A 28 -4.11 8.79 0.62
N GLU A 29 -2.96 9.45 0.73
CA GLU A 29 -2.28 10.06 -0.41
C GLU A 29 -1.81 9.00 -1.41
N LEU A 30 -1.27 7.88 -0.93
CA LEU A 30 -0.89 6.75 -1.79
C LEU A 30 -2.05 6.25 -2.66
N ASN A 31 -3.25 6.15 -2.09
CA ASN A 31 -4.45 5.74 -2.82
C ASN A 31 -4.88 6.78 -3.86
N SER A 32 -4.73 8.08 -3.55
CA SER A 32 -4.96 9.15 -4.53
C SER A 32 -3.98 9.05 -5.71
N LEU A 33 -2.68 8.88 -5.42
CA LEU A 33 -1.64 8.75 -6.44
C LEU A 33 -1.85 7.53 -7.35
N LEU A 34 -2.33 6.40 -6.81
CA LEU A 34 -2.67 5.21 -7.59
C LEU A 34 -3.78 5.49 -8.61
N LYS A 35 -4.83 6.20 -8.20
CA LYS A 35 -5.94 6.57 -9.11
C LYS A 35 -5.47 7.50 -10.21
N GLU A 36 -4.63 8.46 -9.88
CA GLU A 36 -4.05 9.39 -10.86
C GLU A 36 -3.13 8.67 -11.86
N ARG A 37 -2.29 7.72 -11.40
CA ARG A 37 -1.49 6.87 -12.30
C ARG A 37 -2.38 6.05 -13.23
N GLN A 38 -3.46 5.47 -12.73
CA GLN A 38 -4.40 4.71 -13.55
C GLN A 38 -5.09 5.59 -14.60
N TYR A 39 -5.45 6.83 -14.23
CA TYR A 39 -5.99 7.79 -15.19
C TYR A 39 -5.03 8.09 -16.33
N ILE A 40 -3.74 8.26 -16.04
CA ILE A 40 -2.71 8.46 -17.07
C ILE A 40 -2.61 7.23 -17.99
N ILE A 41 -2.59 6.02 -17.42
CA ILE A 41 -2.57 4.77 -18.19
C ILE A 41 -3.78 4.69 -19.13
N ASN A 42 -4.98 4.96 -18.60
CA ASN A 42 -6.21 4.94 -19.39
C ASN A 42 -6.15 5.99 -20.52
N SER A 43 -5.67 7.19 -20.23
CA SER A 43 -5.51 8.26 -21.22
C SER A 43 -4.56 7.87 -22.36
N ILE A 44 -3.48 7.15 -22.05
CA ILE A 44 -2.55 6.63 -23.07
C ILE A 44 -3.20 5.49 -23.87
N GLN A 45 -3.94 4.60 -23.20
CA GLN A 45 -4.60 3.45 -23.82
C GLN A 45 -5.73 3.87 -24.77
N GLU A 46 -6.53 4.85 -24.40
CA GLU A 46 -7.63 5.38 -25.21
C GLU A 46 -7.12 6.10 -26.47
N ASN A 47 -5.87 6.59 -26.45
CA ASN A 47 -5.30 7.42 -27.51
C ASN A 47 -4.05 6.78 -28.15
N LEU A 48 -4.00 5.45 -28.13
CA LEU A 48 -2.83 4.66 -28.49
C LEU A 48 -2.44 4.80 -29.97
N ASP A 49 -3.45 4.97 -30.83
CA ASP A 49 -3.27 5.20 -32.27
C ASP A 49 -2.68 6.59 -32.57
N PHE A 50 -3.00 7.59 -31.74
CA PHE A 50 -2.51 8.95 -31.89
C PHE A 50 -1.04 9.07 -31.47
N TYR A 51 -0.68 8.50 -30.32
CA TYR A 51 0.69 8.56 -29.81
C TYR A 51 1.65 7.62 -30.54
N GLY A 52 1.15 6.48 -31.01
CA GLY A 52 1.95 5.43 -31.65
C GLY A 52 2.78 4.63 -30.64
N LYS A 53 2.65 3.31 -30.69
CA LYS A 53 3.32 2.36 -29.76
C LYS A 53 4.82 2.61 -29.59
N LYS A 54 5.55 2.86 -30.68
CA LYS A 54 7.00 3.10 -30.63
C LYS A 54 7.38 4.35 -29.86
N ASN A 55 6.57 5.41 -29.96
CA ASN A 55 6.82 6.67 -29.27
C ASN A 55 6.58 6.51 -27.77
N ILE A 56 5.46 5.85 -27.40
CA ILE A 56 5.17 5.53 -26.00
C ILE A 56 6.32 4.74 -25.37
N ILE A 57 6.76 3.65 -26.02
CA ILE A 57 7.86 2.81 -25.50
C ILE A 57 9.15 3.64 -25.35
N LYS A 58 9.46 4.50 -26.32
CA LYS A 58 10.63 5.37 -26.28
C LYS A 58 10.60 6.30 -25.07
N GLU A 59 9.48 6.97 -24.82
CA GLU A 59 9.36 7.90 -23.69
C GLU A 59 9.42 7.19 -22.33
N PHE A 60 8.81 6.01 -22.21
CA PHE A 60 8.93 5.20 -20.98
C PHE A 60 10.34 4.67 -20.74
N ASN A 61 11.08 4.32 -21.79
CA ASN A 61 12.47 3.87 -21.67
C ASN A 61 13.43 5.03 -21.34
N ASN A 62 13.17 6.24 -21.84
CA ASN A 62 14.00 7.42 -21.59
C ASN A 62 13.84 8.02 -20.19
N SER A 63 12.81 7.59 -19.44
CA SER A 63 12.40 8.24 -18.20
C SER A 63 12.81 7.47 -16.94
N ASP A 64 13.56 6.37 -17.05
CA ASP A 64 13.94 5.47 -15.94
C ASP A 64 12.73 4.98 -15.10
N ILE A 65 11.51 5.11 -15.63
CA ILE A 65 10.27 4.80 -14.91
C ILE A 65 10.23 3.33 -14.50
N VAL A 66 10.74 2.45 -15.35
CA VAL A 66 10.73 1.00 -15.13
C VAL A 66 11.45 0.63 -13.83
N ASP A 67 12.58 1.26 -13.53
CA ASP A 67 13.35 0.94 -12.33
C ASP A 67 12.74 1.56 -11.07
N ILE A 68 12.16 2.76 -11.19
CA ILE A 68 11.42 3.42 -10.11
C ILE A 68 10.16 2.59 -9.77
N ASP A 69 9.45 2.08 -10.77
CA ASP A 69 8.24 1.29 -10.57
C ASP A 69 8.53 -0.06 -9.89
N LYS A 70 9.62 -0.73 -10.29
CA LYS A 70 10.11 -1.92 -9.58
C LYS A 70 10.41 -1.65 -8.11
N LYS A 71 10.97 -0.47 -7.80
CA LYS A 71 11.23 -0.07 -6.41
C LYS A 71 9.92 0.11 -5.63
N VAL A 72 8.92 0.72 -6.24
CA VAL A 72 7.57 0.86 -5.65
C VAL A 72 6.94 -0.51 -5.42
N GLU A 73 7.02 -1.42 -6.38
CA GLU A 73 6.51 -2.79 -6.26
C GLU A 73 7.16 -3.54 -5.08
N LYS A 74 8.49 -3.41 -4.93
CA LYS A 74 9.21 -3.97 -3.79
C LYS A 74 8.71 -3.41 -2.46
N LEU A 75 8.54 -2.09 -2.36
CA LEU A 75 8.04 -1.43 -1.14
C LEU A 75 6.61 -1.86 -0.79
N ILE A 76 5.76 -2.10 -1.79
CA ILE A 76 4.41 -2.64 -1.60
C ILE A 76 4.49 -4.02 -0.97
N ASN A 77 5.31 -4.92 -1.53
CA ASN A 77 5.43 -6.28 -1.05
C ASN A 77 5.98 -6.34 0.38
N GLU A 78 7.02 -5.54 0.68
CA GLU A 78 7.59 -5.43 2.02
C GLU A 78 6.54 -4.92 3.04
N ASN A 79 5.76 -3.90 2.69
CA ASN A 79 4.70 -3.40 3.57
C ASN A 79 3.55 -4.40 3.74
N LEU A 80 3.19 -5.15 2.70
CA LEU A 80 2.16 -6.19 2.80
C LEU A 80 2.58 -7.28 3.79
N ASP A 81 3.84 -7.68 3.80
CA ASP A 81 4.34 -8.68 4.75
C ASP A 81 4.33 -8.15 6.19
N ILE A 82 4.73 -6.90 6.41
CA ILE A 82 4.61 -6.24 7.72
C ILE A 82 3.14 -6.20 8.19
N ILE A 83 2.20 -5.90 7.29
CA ILE A 83 0.77 -5.86 7.62
C ILE A 83 0.26 -7.26 7.99
N LYS A 84 0.63 -8.30 7.24
CA LYS A 84 0.27 -9.69 7.54
C LYS A 84 0.75 -10.10 8.94
N ASP A 85 1.99 -9.79 9.27
CA ASP A 85 2.57 -10.09 10.58
C ASP A 85 1.84 -9.35 11.70
N LYS A 86 1.52 -8.06 11.50
CA LYS A 86 0.71 -7.29 12.45
C LYS A 86 -0.67 -7.91 12.65
N LEU A 87 -1.37 -8.27 11.57
CA LEU A 87 -2.69 -8.92 11.65
C LEU A 87 -2.63 -10.25 12.39
N LYS A 88 -1.59 -11.06 12.14
CA LYS A 88 -1.36 -12.31 12.86
C LYS A 88 -1.18 -12.05 14.36
N SER A 89 -0.39 -11.06 14.74
CA SER A 89 -0.18 -10.68 16.15
C SER A 89 -1.45 -10.19 16.83
N ILE A 90 -2.34 -9.49 16.10
CA ILE A 90 -3.64 -9.05 16.61
C ILE A 90 -4.54 -10.26 16.88
N ASN A 91 -4.61 -11.20 15.94
CA ASN A 91 -5.40 -12.43 16.10
C ASN A 91 -4.90 -13.27 17.28
N GLU A 92 -3.58 -13.36 17.48
CA GLU A 92 -2.99 -14.05 18.62
C GLU A 92 -3.32 -13.35 19.95
N LYS A 93 -3.25 -12.02 20.01
CA LYS A 93 -3.67 -11.23 21.18
C LYS A 93 -5.15 -11.39 21.49
N ASP A 94 -6.02 -11.36 20.47
CA ASP A 94 -7.46 -11.59 20.64
C ASP A 94 -7.75 -13.01 21.12
N PHE A 95 -7.03 -14.01 20.62
CA PHE A 95 -7.11 -15.38 21.11
C PHE A 95 -6.70 -15.49 22.59
N ILE A 96 -5.59 -14.87 22.98
CA ILE A 96 -5.13 -14.82 24.37
C ILE A 96 -6.17 -14.10 25.25
N ASN A 97 -6.67 -12.94 24.82
CA ASN A 97 -7.69 -12.18 25.55
C ASN A 97 -8.97 -12.99 25.73
N LYS A 98 -9.43 -13.72 24.71
CA LYS A 98 -10.59 -14.63 24.82
C LYS A 98 -10.33 -15.81 25.75
N LYS A 99 -9.13 -16.41 25.69
CA LYS A 99 -8.77 -17.62 26.45
C LYS A 99 -8.47 -17.34 27.93
N TYR A 100 -7.88 -16.18 28.23
CA TYR A 100 -7.40 -15.83 29.57
C TYR A 100 -8.15 -14.66 30.21
N GLY A 101 -8.74 -13.74 29.43
CA GLY A 101 -9.53 -12.61 29.94
C GLY A 101 -10.80 -13.06 30.68
N ASN A 102 -11.45 -14.15 30.22
CA ASN A 102 -12.61 -14.73 30.89
C ASN A 102 -12.27 -15.58 32.14
N ARG A 103 -11.00 -15.90 32.40
CA ARG A 103 -10.58 -16.65 33.60
C ARG A 103 -10.31 -15.76 34.80
N LEU A 104 -10.14 -14.45 34.58
CA LEU A 104 -9.91 -13.48 35.66
C LEU A 104 -11.22 -12.88 36.22
N SER A 105 -12.34 -12.99 35.51
CA SER A 105 -13.66 -12.55 36.01
C SER A 105 -14.42 -13.63 36.80
N GLY A 106 -13.89 -14.86 36.91
CA GLY A 106 -14.62 -16.01 37.45
C GLY A 106 -14.30 -16.43 38.88
N ASN A 107 -13.30 -15.85 39.56
CA ASN A 107 -12.82 -16.34 40.87
C ASN A 107 -12.79 -15.29 42.00
N ALA A 108 -13.51 -14.17 41.88
CA ALA A 108 -13.59 -13.18 42.96
C ALA A 108 -14.62 -13.55 44.08
N ILE A 109 -15.15 -14.78 44.12
CA ILE A 109 -16.23 -15.18 45.07
C ILE A 109 -15.82 -16.29 46.06
N PHE A 110 -14.59 -16.82 46.02
CA PHE A 110 -14.23 -17.97 46.87
C PHE A 110 -13.04 -17.74 47.79
N PHE A 111 -13.08 -16.69 48.62
CA PHE A 111 -12.25 -16.59 49.84
C PHE A 111 -13.03 -16.00 51.02
N ASN A 112 -14.25 -16.50 51.27
CA ASN A 112 -14.97 -16.20 52.52
C ASN A 112 -15.33 -17.46 53.31
N LYS A 113 -14.47 -18.49 53.25
CA LYS A 113 -14.54 -19.58 54.21
C LYS A 113 -13.78 -19.13 55.45
N LYS A 114 -14.49 -18.54 56.42
CA LYS A 114 -13.96 -18.30 57.76
C LYS A 114 -13.34 -19.60 58.29
N ILE A 115 -12.04 -19.56 58.57
CA ILE A 115 -11.36 -20.57 59.36
C ILE A 115 -11.32 -19.99 60.78
N TYR A 116 -12.10 -20.63 61.66
CA TYR A 116 -12.28 -20.45 63.11
C TYR A 116 -12.72 -19.08 63.63
#